data_AF-A7T8V3-F1
#
_entry.id   AF-A7T8V3-F1
#
_cell.length_a   1.000
_cell.length_b   1.000
_cell.length_c   1.000
_cell.angle_alpha   90.00
_cell.angle_beta   90.00
_cell.angle_gamma   90.00
#
_symmetry.space_group_name_H-M   'P 1'
#
loop_
_entity.id
_entity.type
_entity.pdbx_description
1 polymer ?
#
loop_
_entity_poly.entity_id
_entity_poly.type
_entity_poly.pdbx_seq_one_letter_code
_entity_poly.pdbx_strand_id
1 'polypeptide(L)'
;GWFPAKFVQILDERSKEYSTAGDDSVSETVTDLVRGGLCPALKNIFEHGMRRPSILGGPCHPWLFIEEASQREVERDFQSVYSRLVLCKTFRLDEDGKVLSPEEILYRAVQSINMSHDAASAQMDVKFRSLPCLSCSEQCLHLWLESLCACEDTVAKWYHPWSFLRSPGWIQIKCELRSGDNYNLNMT
;
A
#
# COMPACT_ATOMS: atom_id res chain seq x y z
N GLY A 1 -10.83 15.79 -12.70
CA GLY A 1 -9.76 15.03 -13.39
C GLY A 1 -10.36 13.74 -13.88
N TRP A 2 -10.09 13.34 -15.12
CA TRP A 2 -10.59 12.10 -15.68
C TRP A 2 -9.81 10.92 -15.07
N PHE A 3 -10.44 10.16 -14.17
CA PHE A 3 -9.85 8.96 -13.61
C PHE A 3 -9.95 7.80 -14.61
N PRO A 4 -8.97 6.89 -14.66
CA PRO A 4 -9.09 5.68 -15.47
C PRO A 4 -10.32 4.87 -15.01
N ALA A 5 -11.22 4.54 -15.92
CA ALA A 5 -12.48 3.82 -15.62
C ALA A 5 -12.30 2.52 -14.82
N LYS A 6 -11.10 1.91 -14.87
CA LYS A 6 -10.73 0.74 -14.06
C LYS A 6 -10.68 1.02 -12.55
N PHE A 7 -10.29 2.21 -12.12
CA PHE A 7 -10.21 2.55 -10.69
C PHE A 7 -11.60 2.67 -10.05
N VAL A 8 -12.57 3.16 -10.83
CA VAL A 8 -13.99 3.21 -10.44
C VAL A 8 -14.58 1.80 -10.37
N GLN A 9 -14.16 0.88 -11.24
CA GLN A 9 -14.56 -0.53 -11.18
C GLN A 9 -13.96 -1.30 -10.00
N ILE A 10 -12.71 -1.01 -9.61
CA ILE A 10 -12.05 -1.67 -8.46
C ILE A 10 -12.73 -1.30 -7.14
N LEU A 11 -13.18 -0.05 -7.01
CA LEU A 11 -13.92 0.44 -5.83
C LEU A 11 -15.41 0.11 -5.85
N ASP A 12 -15.95 -0.29 -7.01
CA ASP A 12 -17.34 -0.74 -7.11
C ASP A 12 -17.45 -2.18 -6.64
N GLU A 13 -17.73 -2.37 -5.35
CA GLU A 13 -17.97 -3.68 -4.74
C GLU A 13 -19.06 -4.49 -5.47
N ARG A 14 -19.93 -3.85 -6.25
CA ARG A 14 -21.01 -4.51 -7.00
C ARG A 14 -20.56 -5.24 -8.26
N SER A 15 -19.36 -4.99 -8.77
CA SER A 15 -18.86 -5.57 -10.02
C SER A 15 -17.68 -6.54 -9.84
N LYS A 16 -17.26 -6.82 -8.60
CA LYS A 16 -16.28 -7.89 -8.30
C LYS A 16 -16.96 -9.26 -8.47
N GLU A 17 -16.62 -10.01 -9.53
CA GLU A 17 -16.99 -11.43 -9.65
C GLU A 17 -16.27 -12.23 -8.56
N TYR A 18 -17.01 -12.61 -7.52
CA TYR A 18 -16.51 -13.46 -6.44
C TYR A 18 -15.94 -14.77 -7.01
N SER A 19 -14.67 -15.03 -6.72
CA SER A 19 -13.98 -16.26 -7.11
C SER A 19 -13.64 -17.07 -5.87
N THR A 20 -14.17 -18.31 -5.79
CA THR A 20 -13.84 -19.26 -4.73
C THR A 20 -12.37 -19.66 -4.71
N ALA A 21 -11.65 -19.47 -5.82
CA ALA A 21 -10.22 -19.74 -5.94
C ALA A 21 -9.33 -18.66 -5.32
N GLY A 22 -9.91 -17.52 -4.90
CA GLY A 22 -9.19 -16.43 -4.24
C GLY A 22 -9.47 -16.33 -2.74
N ASP A 23 -10.46 -17.05 -2.22
CA ASP A 23 -10.96 -16.95 -0.85
C ASP A 23 -10.12 -17.80 0.11
N ASP A 24 -9.43 -17.18 1.08
CA ASP A 24 -8.58 -17.89 2.05
C ASP A 24 -9.36 -18.70 3.11
N SER A 25 -10.67 -18.48 3.22
CA SER A 25 -11.57 -19.34 4.01
C SER A 25 -11.97 -20.62 3.26
N VAL A 26 -11.72 -20.69 1.95
CA VAL A 26 -12.10 -21.79 1.04
C VAL A 26 -10.89 -22.49 0.42
N SER A 27 -9.75 -21.81 0.22
CA SER A 27 -8.55 -22.35 -0.43
C SER A 27 -7.27 -22.06 0.37
N GLU A 28 -6.76 -23.10 1.04
CA GLU A 28 -5.47 -23.07 1.77
C GLU A 28 -4.28 -22.75 0.83
N THR A 29 -4.39 -23.09 -0.45
CA THR A 29 -3.37 -22.78 -1.48
C THR A 29 -3.18 -21.27 -1.68
N VAL A 30 -4.24 -20.47 -1.57
CA VAL A 30 -4.14 -19.00 -1.70
C VAL A 30 -3.39 -18.42 -0.51
N THR A 31 -3.71 -18.92 0.68
CA THR A 31 -3.01 -18.59 1.92
C THR A 31 -1.52 -18.91 1.81
N ASP A 32 -1.17 -20.08 1.29
CA ASP A 32 0.23 -20.49 1.11
C ASP A 32 0.96 -19.66 0.05
N LEU A 33 0.31 -19.34 -1.08
CA LEU A 33 0.91 -18.51 -2.12
C LEU A 33 1.17 -17.09 -1.63
N VAL A 34 0.21 -16.49 -0.93
CA VAL A 34 0.36 -15.10 -0.48
C VAL A 34 1.15 -15.02 0.82
N ARG A 35 0.75 -15.73 1.88
CA ARG A 35 1.44 -15.68 3.18
C ARG A 35 2.77 -16.41 3.16
N GLY A 36 2.88 -17.52 2.41
CA GLY A 36 4.10 -18.34 2.30
C GLY A 36 5.04 -17.92 1.16
N GLY A 37 4.55 -17.31 0.08
CA GLY A 37 5.36 -16.87 -1.05
C GLY A 37 5.52 -15.35 -1.16
N LEU A 38 4.42 -14.64 -1.39
CA LEU A 38 4.43 -13.20 -1.71
C LEU A 38 4.89 -12.34 -0.53
N CYS A 39 4.36 -12.57 0.68
CA CYS A 39 4.71 -11.80 1.88
C CYS A 39 6.21 -11.88 2.20
N PRO A 40 6.86 -13.06 2.21
CA PRO A 40 8.32 -13.16 2.36
C PRO A 40 9.10 -12.48 1.24
N ALA A 41 8.65 -12.59 -0.02
CA ALA A 41 9.30 -11.94 -1.15
C ALA A 41 9.26 -10.40 -1.03
N LEU A 42 8.09 -9.84 -0.71
CA LEU A 42 7.93 -8.42 -0.44
C LEU A 42 8.77 -7.98 0.76
N LYS A 43 8.79 -8.78 1.84
CA LYS A 43 9.64 -8.48 2.99
C LYS A 43 11.12 -8.37 2.58
N ASN A 44 11.63 -9.33 1.81
CA ASN A 44 13.01 -9.30 1.31
C ASN A 44 13.30 -8.06 0.45
N ILE A 45 12.35 -7.65 -0.40
CA ILE A 45 12.46 -6.44 -1.24
C ILE A 45 12.56 -5.19 -0.35
N PHE A 46 11.70 -5.09 0.66
CA PHE A 46 11.67 -3.95 1.59
C PHE A 46 12.82 -3.98 2.60
N GLU A 47 13.42 -5.12 2.90
CA GLU A 47 14.61 -5.18 3.77
C GLU A 47 15.90 -4.86 3.01
N HIS A 48 15.91 -5.11 1.69
CA HIS A 48 17.07 -4.87 0.85
C HIS A 48 17.46 -3.38 0.84
N GLY A 49 18.65 -3.08 1.38
CA GLY A 49 19.17 -1.72 1.39
C GLY A 49 18.57 -0.79 2.42
N MET A 50 17.81 -1.31 3.39
CA MET A 50 17.35 -0.50 4.51
C MET A 50 18.53 -0.03 5.38
N ARG A 51 18.54 1.27 5.69
CA ARG A 51 19.55 1.88 6.56
C ARG A 51 19.29 1.47 7.99
N ARG A 52 20.26 0.81 8.62
CA ARG A 52 20.22 0.56 10.06
C ARG A 52 20.65 1.82 10.80
N PRO A 53 19.95 2.23 11.86
CA PRO A 53 20.33 3.40 12.63
C PRO A 53 21.71 3.18 13.28
N SER A 54 22.59 4.14 13.07
CA SER A 54 23.98 4.11 13.54
C SER A 54 24.03 4.41 15.04
N ILE A 55 24.32 3.36 15.82
CA ILE A 55 24.99 3.40 17.13
C ILE A 55 24.09 3.61 18.37
N LEU A 56 22.94 4.30 18.29
CA LEU A 56 21.97 4.43 19.41
C LEU A 56 20.55 3.97 19.02
N GLY A 57 20.47 3.19 17.95
CA GLY A 57 19.32 3.15 17.05
C GLY A 57 18.08 2.45 17.58
N GLY A 58 16.95 3.16 17.48
CA GLY A 58 15.62 2.59 17.63
C GLY A 58 15.29 1.51 16.59
N PRO A 59 14.07 0.94 16.62
CA PRO A 59 13.71 -0.18 15.76
C PRO A 59 13.87 0.19 14.27
N CYS A 60 14.38 -0.77 13.48
CA CYS A 60 14.54 -0.64 12.04
C CYS A 60 13.76 -1.80 11.41
N HIS A 61 12.63 -1.46 10.79
CA HIS A 61 11.71 -2.44 10.22
C HIS A 61 10.94 -1.83 9.04
N PRO A 62 10.63 -2.61 7.98
CA PRO A 62 9.81 -2.17 6.85
C PRO A 62 8.50 -1.48 7.24
N TRP A 63 7.86 -1.96 8.29
CA TRP A 63 6.60 -1.38 8.79
C TRP A 63 6.73 0.10 9.16
N LEU A 64 7.82 0.49 9.84
CA LEU A 64 8.04 1.87 10.26
C LEU A 64 8.24 2.81 9.06
N PHE A 65 8.89 2.30 8.00
CA PHE A 65 8.98 3.01 6.73
C PHE A 65 7.61 3.19 6.10
N ILE A 66 6.78 2.15 6.06
CA ILE A 66 5.43 2.19 5.48
C ILE A 66 4.54 3.18 6.22
N GLU A 67 4.61 3.20 7.55
CA GLU A 67 3.89 4.17 8.38
C GLU A 67 4.29 5.60 8.03
N GLU A 68 5.59 5.90 8.02
CA GLU A 68 6.07 7.24 7.70
C GLU A 68 5.73 7.64 6.25
N ALA A 69 5.94 6.75 5.28
CA ALA A 69 5.68 7.03 3.88
C ALA A 69 4.18 7.25 3.61
N SER A 70 3.30 6.40 4.15
CA SER A 70 1.85 6.56 3.96
C SER A 70 1.33 7.85 4.58
N GLN A 71 1.86 8.26 5.73
CA GLN A 71 1.52 9.55 6.34
C GLN A 71 1.98 10.73 5.49
N ARG A 72 3.23 10.74 5.03
CA ARG A 72 3.77 11.85 4.22
C ARG A 72 3.06 12.00 2.88
N GLU A 73 2.66 10.90 2.26
CA GLU A 73 1.93 10.93 0.99
C GLU A 73 0.58 11.61 1.14
N VAL A 74 -0.15 11.31 2.22
CA VAL A 74 -1.41 11.99 2.53
C VAL A 74 -1.19 13.46 2.90
N GLU A 75 -0.15 13.82 3.64
CA GLU A 75 0.17 15.23 3.94
C GLU A 75 0.53 16.04 2.67
N ARG A 76 1.29 15.44 1.74
CA ARG A 76 1.58 16.01 0.42
C ARG A 76 0.30 16.20 -0.39
N ASP A 77 -0.57 15.21 -0.37
CA ASP A 77 -1.84 15.28 -1.06
C ASP A 77 -2.77 16.30 -0.37
N PHE A 78 -2.73 16.50 0.94
CA PHE A 78 -3.46 17.57 1.64
C PHE A 78 -3.01 18.97 1.20
N GLN A 79 -1.73 19.22 0.97
CA GLN A 79 -1.28 20.52 0.43
C GLN A 79 -1.77 20.74 -1.01
N SER A 80 -1.74 19.69 -1.83
CA SER A 80 -2.26 19.68 -3.21
C SER A 80 -3.78 19.81 -3.26
N VAL A 81 -4.49 19.08 -2.40
CA VAL A 81 -5.95 19.07 -2.23
C VAL A 81 -6.41 20.38 -1.62
N TYR A 82 -5.74 20.94 -0.61
CA TYR A 82 -6.06 22.27 -0.06
C TYR A 82 -5.96 23.33 -1.15
N SER A 83 -4.91 23.28 -1.98
CA SER A 83 -4.78 24.16 -3.15
C SER A 83 -5.93 23.96 -4.16
N ARG A 84 -6.32 22.71 -4.44
CA ARG A 84 -7.47 22.37 -5.29
C ARG A 84 -8.82 22.78 -4.68
N LEU A 85 -9.03 22.59 -3.38
CA LEU A 85 -10.26 22.91 -2.65
C LEU A 85 -10.44 24.42 -2.55
N VAL A 86 -9.37 25.19 -2.32
CA VAL A 86 -9.41 26.66 -2.40
C VAL A 86 -9.88 27.09 -3.79
N LEU A 87 -9.35 26.50 -4.86
CA LEU A 87 -9.81 26.74 -6.24
C LEU A 87 -11.27 26.30 -6.44
N CYS A 88 -11.65 25.07 -6.06
CA CYS A 88 -13.03 24.57 -6.18
C CYS A 88 -14.03 25.42 -5.40
N LYS A 89 -13.64 25.97 -4.24
CA LYS A 89 -14.44 26.89 -3.43
C LYS A 89 -14.54 28.29 -4.05
N THR A 90 -13.48 28.76 -4.73
CA THR A 90 -13.53 29.96 -5.58
C THR A 90 -14.48 29.75 -6.79
N PHE A 91 -14.57 28.53 -7.34
CA PHE A 91 -15.37 28.21 -8.53
C PHE A 91 -16.72 27.50 -8.26
N ARG A 92 -17.09 27.26 -6.99
CA ARG A 92 -18.34 26.62 -6.53
C ARG A 92 -18.64 25.24 -7.14
N LEU A 93 -17.68 24.32 -7.09
CA LEU A 93 -17.87 22.92 -7.51
C LEU A 93 -18.35 22.06 -6.32
N ASP A 94 -19.40 21.24 -6.50
CA ASP A 94 -19.97 20.34 -5.47
C ASP A 94 -19.01 19.21 -5.06
N GLU A 95 -19.02 18.82 -3.76
CA GLU A 95 -18.09 17.85 -3.15
C GLU A 95 -18.68 16.46 -2.83
N ASP A 96 -19.94 16.21 -3.17
CA ASP A 96 -20.59 14.92 -2.90
C ASP A 96 -20.12 13.83 -3.88
N GLY A 97 -19.39 12.83 -3.37
CA GLY A 97 -18.89 11.69 -4.14
C GLY A 97 -17.37 11.53 -4.19
N LYS A 98 -16.60 12.10 -3.24
CA LYS A 98 -15.14 12.00 -3.23
C LYS A 98 -14.66 10.54 -3.13
N VAL A 99 -14.27 9.99 -4.26
CA VAL A 99 -13.49 8.76 -4.38
C VAL A 99 -12.10 9.02 -3.78
N LEU A 100 -11.65 8.14 -2.88
CA LEU A 100 -10.36 8.26 -2.21
C LEU A 100 -9.20 7.98 -3.20
N SER A 101 -8.10 8.71 -3.07
CA SER A 101 -6.87 8.42 -3.82
C SER A 101 -6.20 7.12 -3.32
N PRO A 102 -5.35 6.46 -4.13
CA PRO A 102 -4.57 5.31 -3.67
C PRO A 102 -3.76 5.60 -2.39
N GLU A 103 -3.25 6.82 -2.24
CA GLU A 103 -2.52 7.30 -1.07
C GLU A 103 -3.43 7.36 0.17
N GLU A 104 -4.64 7.92 0.01
CA GLU A 104 -5.65 7.98 1.08
C GLU A 104 -6.11 6.58 1.52
N ILE A 105 -6.26 5.64 0.57
CA ILE A 105 -6.62 4.24 0.84
C ILE A 105 -5.48 3.53 1.58
N LEU A 106 -4.23 3.67 1.10
CA LEU A 106 -3.04 3.11 1.75
C LEU A 106 -2.92 3.60 3.20
N TYR A 107 -3.04 4.90 3.42
CA TYR A 107 -2.97 5.47 4.77
C TYR A 107 -4.07 4.91 5.69
N ARG A 108 -5.32 4.84 5.22
CA ARG A 108 -6.41 4.23 6.01
C ARG A 108 -6.15 2.77 6.33
N ALA A 109 -5.62 2.00 5.38
CA ALA A 109 -5.26 0.60 5.60
C ALA A 109 -4.17 0.45 6.68
N VAL A 110 -3.12 1.27 6.63
CA VAL A 110 -2.05 1.29 7.64
C VAL A 110 -2.60 1.65 9.03
N GLN A 111 -3.48 2.65 9.13
CA GLN A 111 -4.12 3.02 10.41
C GLN A 111 -5.01 1.90 10.95
N SER A 112 -5.79 1.24 10.08
CA SER A 112 -6.63 0.10 10.45
C SER A 112 -5.81 -1.09 10.98
N ILE A 113 -4.70 -1.41 10.31
CA ILE A 113 -3.76 -2.43 10.77
C ILE A 113 -3.19 -2.05 12.13
N ASN A 114 -2.67 -0.83 12.30
CA ASN A 114 -2.11 -0.40 13.57
C ASN A 114 -3.13 -0.51 14.71
N MET A 115 -4.32 0.03 14.53
CA MET A 115 -5.36 0.00 15.56
C MET A 115 -5.72 -1.44 15.99
N SER A 116 -5.94 -2.33 15.03
CA SER A 116 -6.31 -3.73 15.30
C SER A 116 -5.15 -4.55 15.91
N HIS A 117 -3.93 -4.35 15.41
CA HIS A 117 -2.76 -5.13 15.79
C HIS A 117 -2.12 -4.64 17.09
N ASP A 118 -2.16 -3.34 17.36
CA ASP A 118 -1.69 -2.79 18.64
C ASP A 118 -2.61 -3.21 19.80
N ALA A 119 -3.93 -3.27 19.57
CA ALA A 119 -4.87 -3.82 20.54
C ALA A 119 -4.56 -5.28 20.90
N ALA A 120 -4.00 -6.05 19.96
CA ALA A 120 -3.56 -7.42 20.14
C ALA A 120 -2.08 -7.56 20.56
N SER A 121 -1.36 -6.44 20.76
CA SER A 121 0.09 -6.42 21.01
C SER A 121 0.90 -7.20 19.97
N ALA A 122 0.46 -7.17 18.71
CA ALA A 122 1.09 -7.92 17.63
C ALA A 122 2.39 -7.26 17.17
N GLN A 123 3.34 -8.10 16.75
CA GLN A 123 4.65 -7.63 16.28
C GLN A 123 4.57 -6.95 14.91
N MET A 124 5.56 -6.10 14.60
CA MET A 124 5.63 -5.39 13.31
C MET A 124 5.67 -6.33 12.10
N ASP A 125 6.20 -7.55 12.27
CA ASP A 125 6.17 -8.60 11.24
C ASP A 125 4.73 -9.04 10.90
N VAL A 126 3.86 -9.11 11.91
CA VAL A 126 2.44 -9.45 11.72
C VAL A 126 1.76 -8.31 10.97
N LYS A 127 1.98 -7.07 11.41
CA LYS A 127 1.46 -5.88 10.71
C LYS A 127 1.90 -5.82 9.25
N PHE A 128 3.18 -6.06 8.99
CA PHE A 128 3.74 -6.08 7.64
C PHE A 128 3.06 -7.14 6.77
N ARG A 129 2.82 -8.35 7.29
CA ARG A 129 2.15 -9.41 6.52
C ARG A 129 0.68 -9.10 6.24
N SER A 130 0.01 -8.38 7.13
CA SER A 130 -1.40 -8.02 6.96
C SER A 130 -1.63 -7.03 5.82
N LEU A 131 -0.65 -6.17 5.51
CA LEU A 131 -0.80 -5.15 4.46
C LEU A 131 -0.87 -5.73 3.03
N PRO A 132 0.07 -6.59 2.58
CA PRO A 132 -0.08 -7.30 1.31
C PRO A 132 -1.39 -8.09 1.25
N CYS A 133 -1.80 -8.70 2.37
CA CYS A 133 -3.05 -9.44 2.41
C CYS A 133 -4.28 -8.59 2.09
N LEU A 134 -4.42 -7.44 2.78
CA LEU A 134 -5.48 -6.49 2.50
C LEU A 134 -5.39 -5.93 1.07
N SER A 135 -4.17 -5.65 0.59
CA SER A 135 -3.97 -5.05 -0.73
C SER A 135 -4.31 -5.99 -1.89
N CYS A 136 -4.11 -7.30 -1.71
CA CYS A 136 -4.48 -8.31 -2.70
C CYS A 136 -6.00 -8.44 -2.79
N SER A 137 -6.71 -8.38 -1.65
CA SER A 137 -8.19 -8.32 -1.60
C SER A 137 -8.77 -7.11 -2.35
N GLU A 138 -8.00 -6.03 -2.45
CA GLU A 138 -8.39 -4.80 -3.14
C GLU A 138 -7.74 -4.61 -4.52
N GLN A 139 -6.91 -5.55 -4.99
CA GLN A 139 -6.12 -5.42 -6.24
C GLN A 139 -5.32 -4.11 -6.33
N CYS A 140 -4.87 -3.62 -5.17
CA CYS A 140 -4.24 -2.31 -5.01
C CYS A 140 -2.75 -2.42 -4.66
N LEU A 141 -2.18 -3.63 -4.57
CA LEU A 141 -0.79 -3.83 -4.14
C LEU A 141 0.22 -3.08 -5.03
N HIS A 142 0.01 -3.08 -6.35
CA HIS A 142 0.85 -2.34 -7.29
C HIS A 142 0.75 -0.81 -7.10
N LEU A 143 -0.44 -0.30 -6.77
CA LEU A 143 -0.67 1.12 -6.50
C LEU A 143 -0.04 1.54 -5.17
N TRP A 144 -0.13 0.69 -4.14
CA TRP A 144 0.47 0.98 -2.84
C TRP A 144 2.00 0.97 -2.90
N LEU A 145 2.61 0.05 -3.66
CA LEU A 145 4.04 0.07 -3.90
C LEU A 145 4.47 1.37 -4.61
N GLU A 146 3.68 1.83 -5.58
CA GLU A 146 3.92 3.11 -6.26
C GLU A 146 3.85 4.29 -5.31
N SER A 147 2.79 4.42 -4.50
CA SER A 147 2.66 5.51 -3.52
C SER A 147 3.81 5.50 -2.51
N LEU A 148 4.24 4.32 -2.03
CA LEU A 148 5.39 4.19 -1.12
C LEU A 148 6.72 4.63 -1.77
N CYS A 149 6.92 4.30 -3.05
CA CYS A 149 8.13 4.66 -3.79
C CYS A 149 8.13 6.11 -4.31
N ALA A 150 6.95 6.72 -4.47
CA ALA A 150 6.77 8.10 -4.91
C ALA A 150 7.23 9.14 -3.87
N CYS A 151 7.46 8.72 -2.63
CA CYS A 151 7.95 9.57 -1.55
C CYS A 151 9.49 9.60 -1.51
N GLU A 152 10.14 10.16 -2.53
CA GLU A 152 11.60 10.07 -2.72
C GLU A 152 12.41 10.50 -1.49
N ASP A 153 11.99 11.54 -0.78
CA ASP A 153 12.66 12.01 0.45
C ASP A 153 12.62 10.96 1.57
N THR A 154 11.46 10.31 1.75
CA THR A 154 11.28 9.25 2.75
C THR A 154 12.04 8.01 2.35
N VAL A 155 11.98 7.61 1.08
CA VAL A 155 12.76 6.47 0.59
C VAL A 155 14.26 6.75 0.74
N ALA A 156 14.73 7.96 0.42
CA ALA A 156 16.12 8.36 0.59
C ALA A 156 16.56 8.40 2.06
N LYS A 157 15.65 8.73 2.98
CA LYS A 157 15.88 8.66 4.44
C LYS A 157 16.07 7.22 4.91
N TRP A 158 15.22 6.30 4.45
CA TRP A 158 15.17 4.92 4.95
C TRP A 158 16.11 3.96 4.21
N TYR A 159 16.52 4.27 2.97
CA TYR A 159 17.22 3.32 2.11
C TYR A 159 18.53 3.85 1.52
N HIS A 160 19.49 2.95 1.37
CA HIS A 160 20.69 3.17 0.59
C HIS A 160 20.38 3.21 -0.91
N PRO A 161 21.19 3.91 -1.73
CA PRO A 161 20.96 4.02 -3.18
C PRO A 161 20.92 2.69 -3.95
N TRP A 162 21.52 1.63 -3.41
CA TRP A 162 21.52 0.29 -4.00
C TRP A 162 20.28 -0.54 -3.62
N SER A 163 19.34 0.00 -2.83
CA SER A 163 18.09 -0.68 -2.51
C SER A 163 17.19 -0.83 -3.74
N PHE A 164 16.26 -1.80 -3.69
CA PHE A 164 15.27 -1.93 -4.76
C PHE A 164 14.37 -0.69 -4.84
N LEU A 165 13.94 -0.16 -3.69
CA LEU A 165 13.05 0.99 -3.61
C LEU A 165 13.69 2.30 -4.08
N ARG A 166 15.03 2.40 -4.12
CA ARG A 166 15.77 3.54 -4.68
C ARG A 166 16.29 3.33 -6.10
N SER A 167 16.01 2.18 -6.68
CA SER A 167 16.39 1.83 -8.04
C SER A 167 15.15 1.77 -8.94
N PRO A 168 15.30 1.83 -10.28
CA PRO A 168 14.20 1.52 -11.19
C PRO A 168 13.59 0.11 -11.01
N GLY A 169 14.22 -0.78 -10.22
CA GLY A 169 13.74 -2.12 -9.94
C GLY A 169 12.33 -2.18 -9.33
N TRP A 170 11.92 -1.17 -8.55
CA TRP A 170 10.54 -1.13 -8.03
C TRP A 170 9.49 -1.00 -9.14
N ILE A 171 9.83 -0.41 -10.29
CA ILE A 171 8.92 -0.30 -11.45
C ILE A 171 8.69 -1.69 -12.05
N GLN A 172 9.74 -2.50 -12.17
CA GLN A 172 9.61 -3.88 -12.64
C GLN A 172 8.77 -4.71 -11.67
N ILE A 173 9.04 -4.60 -10.36
CA ILE A 173 8.25 -5.28 -9.32
C ILE A 173 6.78 -4.85 -9.42
N LYS A 174 6.49 -3.56 -9.58
CA LYS A 174 5.13 -3.04 -9.78
C LYS A 174 4.43 -3.67 -10.98
N CYS A 175 5.13 -3.82 -12.11
CA CYS A 175 4.58 -4.44 -13.32
C CYS A 175 4.23 -5.92 -13.12
N GLU A 176 5.07 -6.67 -12.39
CA GLU A 176 4.81 -8.08 -12.05
C GLU A 176 3.60 -8.20 -11.10
N LEU A 177 3.51 -7.34 -10.08
CA LEU A 177 2.38 -7.30 -9.15
C LEU A 177 1.06 -6.99 -9.88
N ARG A 178 1.08 -6.02 -10.81
CA ARG A 178 -0.07 -5.68 -11.65
C ARG A 178 -0.51 -6.84 -12.55
N SER A 179 0.43 -7.66 -13.02
CA SER A 179 0.10 -8.86 -13.81
C SER A 179 -0.60 -9.92 -12.94
N GLY A 180 -0.24 -10.01 -11.66
CA GLY A 180 -0.89 -10.84 -10.64
C GLY A 180 -2.28 -10.36 -10.22
N ASP A 181 -2.56 -9.06 -10.30
CA ASP A 181 -3.90 -8.50 -9.98
C ASP A 181 -5.00 -8.90 -10.98
N ASN A 182 -4.68 -9.62 -12.07
CA ASN A 182 -5.69 -10.23 -12.94
C ASN A 182 -6.40 -11.43 -12.29
N TYR A 183 -5.96 -11.87 -11.10
CA TYR A 183 -6.59 -12.92 -10.32
C TYR A 183 -7.35 -12.29 -9.13
N ASN A 184 -8.67 -12.46 -9.06
CA ASN A 184 -9.49 -12.00 -7.92
C ASN A 184 -9.13 -12.80 -6.66
N LEU A 185 -8.28 -12.25 -5.79
CA LEU A 185 -7.92 -12.81 -4.48
C LEU A 185 -8.78 -12.13 -3.40
N ASN A 186 -9.29 -12.89 -2.43
CA ASN A 186 -10.05 -12.44 -1.27
C ASN A 186 -9.41 -13.06 -0.01
N MET A 187 -8.63 -12.29 0.74
CA MET A 187 -8.06 -12.75 2.00
C MET A 187 -8.73 -12.07 3.20
N THR A 188 -9.06 -12.88 4.21
CA THR A 188 -9.81 -12.52 5.42
C THR A 188 -8.90 -12.43 6.65
#